data_AF-A0A1Y2J5S2-F1
#
_entry.id   AF-A0A1Y2J5S2-F1
#
_cell.length_a   1.000
_cell.length_b   1.000
_cell.length_c   1.000
_cell.angle_alpha   90.00
_cell.angle_beta   90.00
_cell.angle_gamma   90.00
#
_symmetry.space_group_name_H-M   'P 1'
#
loop_
_entity.id
_entity.type
_entity.pdbx_description
1 polymer ?
#
loop_
_entity_poly.entity_id
_entity_poly.type
_entity_poly.pdbx_seq_one_letter_code
_entity_poly.pdbx_strand_id
1 'polypeptide(L)'
;MSDASGAPPGATQGSAAAAPESSQFNEEIVQACEAVVESFRRREISKAEAAARLFRALKLNEVVEAEELGEREQAYQSYFDMLEDYDRDLRAAAERSPGVASSSTHRNSGEAHAQDDEANVQERDDVGVESGNERTVNRNTRSLLERLSDSSPSKRNREALDEESDEESVQNDRRGRLKRTIDESLFPFVSSSAEDTPELSDDLQKTLVLKENYTRDLAVAKQRVVCSPGCPPVPDSVWLDVLANRFVDLDKIFSAVYAVDGDNKNSVKFGDFELSGLPSKPKKHIERHGHWTIAWALYQRAVLFVYPHREKELRTYYDQINGFFAAVSEHEAVRVVNLDRAIRGEVGRSNTLLLSDFSHFNHLYTMHVVGSGASAQSSTTAPPSSRRGTGVRRPGSSSEACIRFNEGRCSSRNCRYRHVCSLCSARDHVASSCTQKTSGGPNADRRK
;
A
#
# COMPACT_ATOMS: atom_id res chain seq x y z
N MET A 1 -3.75 41.19 81.01
CA MET A 1 -4.51 40.11 81.67
C MET A 1 -4.83 39.13 80.55
N SER A 2 -4.06 38.06 80.40
CA SER A 2 -4.25 36.77 81.11
C SER A 2 -5.28 35.93 80.35
N ASP A 3 -5.02 34.70 79.88
CA ASP A 3 -3.85 33.82 80.09
C ASP A 3 -3.56 32.91 78.88
N ALA A 4 -2.40 32.24 78.91
CA ALA A 4 -1.93 31.34 77.86
C ALA A 4 -2.20 29.85 78.17
N SER A 5 -2.38 29.04 77.11
CA SER A 5 -2.15 27.59 77.04
C SER A 5 -2.27 27.15 75.56
N GLY A 6 -1.41 26.33 74.96
CA GLY A 6 -0.28 25.56 75.50
C GLY A 6 -0.39 24.08 75.12
N ALA A 7 -0.05 23.71 73.88
CA ALA A 7 -0.01 22.32 73.40
C ALA A 7 1.09 22.12 72.33
N PRO A 8 1.67 20.92 72.18
CA PRO A 8 3.08 20.76 71.75
C PRO A 8 3.28 20.47 70.26
N PRO A 9 4.54 20.62 69.75
CA PRO A 9 4.91 20.20 68.40
C PRO A 9 4.97 18.67 68.29
N GLY A 10 4.32 18.11 67.27
CA GLY A 10 4.45 16.70 66.91
C GLY A 10 5.84 16.38 66.38
N ALA A 11 6.51 15.39 66.98
CA ALA A 11 7.87 15.01 66.60
C ALA A 11 7.94 14.44 65.18
N THR A 12 8.90 14.93 64.40
CA THR A 12 9.33 14.34 63.13
C THR A 12 9.97 12.98 63.38
N GLN A 13 9.17 11.91 63.28
CA GLN A 13 9.72 10.57 63.14
C GLN A 13 10.31 10.43 61.73
N GLY A 14 11.62 10.21 61.65
CA GLY A 14 12.30 9.96 60.39
C GLY A 14 11.83 8.63 59.81
N SER A 15 11.04 8.69 58.73
CA SER A 15 10.79 7.51 57.90
C SER A 15 12.09 7.17 57.17
N ALA A 16 12.53 5.91 57.29
CA ALA A 16 13.78 5.46 56.70
C ALA A 16 13.79 5.69 55.18
N ALA A 17 14.94 6.12 54.66
CA ALA A 17 15.13 6.27 53.21
C ALA A 17 14.96 4.92 52.52
N ALA A 18 13.87 4.77 51.76
CA ALA A 18 13.75 3.71 50.78
C ALA A 18 14.76 3.99 49.66
N ALA A 19 15.78 3.15 49.52
CA ALA A 19 16.64 3.15 48.34
C ALA A 19 15.78 2.84 47.09
N PRO A 20 16.10 3.41 45.92
CA PRO A 20 15.12 3.53 44.85
C PRO A 20 14.94 2.23 44.05
N GLU A 21 13.68 1.90 43.75
CA GLU A 21 13.29 0.78 42.88
C GLU A 21 13.85 0.92 41.44
N SER A 22 14.27 2.11 41.03
CA SER A 22 14.90 2.37 39.73
C SER A 22 16.19 1.58 39.50
N SER A 23 16.94 1.23 40.55
CA SER A 23 18.18 0.47 40.40
C SER A 23 17.93 -0.97 39.93
N GLN A 24 16.84 -1.61 40.38
CA GLN A 24 16.51 -2.99 39.99
C GLN A 24 15.91 -3.03 38.57
N PHE A 25 15.05 -2.07 38.24
CA PHE A 25 14.50 -1.92 36.89
C PHE A 25 15.59 -1.75 35.82
N ASN A 26 16.63 -0.96 36.12
CA ASN A 26 17.75 -0.78 35.21
C ASN A 26 18.62 -2.04 35.08
N GLU A 27 18.79 -2.81 36.16
CA GLU A 27 19.55 -4.07 36.15
C GLU A 27 18.85 -5.15 35.29
N GLU A 28 17.51 -5.28 35.39
CA GLU A 28 16.72 -6.19 34.54
C GLU A 28 16.83 -5.84 33.05
N ILE A 29 16.83 -4.55 32.70
CA ILE A 29 16.97 -4.08 31.32
C ILE A 29 18.36 -4.39 30.76
N VAL A 30 19.42 -4.17 31.55
CA VAL A 30 20.80 -4.52 31.17
C VAL A 30 20.93 -6.02 30.92
N GLN A 31 20.46 -6.85 31.86
CA GLN A 31 20.48 -8.32 31.72
C GLN A 31 19.70 -8.79 30.48
N ALA A 32 18.54 -8.17 30.17
CA ALA A 32 17.77 -8.48 28.97
C ALA A 32 18.51 -8.11 27.67
N CYS A 33 19.24 -6.99 27.65
CA CYS A 33 20.03 -6.57 26.49
C CYS A 33 21.26 -7.45 26.28
N GLU A 34 21.99 -7.79 27.36
CA GLU A 34 23.13 -8.70 27.33
C GLU A 34 22.72 -10.10 26.84
N ALA A 35 21.58 -10.63 27.31
CA ALA A 35 21.05 -11.91 26.84
C ALA A 35 20.76 -11.92 25.33
N VAL A 36 20.31 -10.80 24.76
CA VAL A 36 20.09 -10.66 23.30
C VAL A 36 21.40 -10.64 22.53
N VAL A 37 22.42 -9.92 23.00
CA VAL A 37 23.76 -9.92 22.39
C VAL A 37 24.39 -11.32 22.47
N GLU A 38 24.20 -12.02 23.58
CA GLU A 38 24.75 -13.37 23.78
C GLU A 38 24.06 -14.43 22.89
N SER A 39 22.73 -14.40 22.73
CA SER A 39 22.05 -15.24 21.72
C SER A 39 22.49 -14.92 20.28
N PHE A 40 22.83 -13.66 19.97
CA PHE A 40 23.39 -13.29 18.66
C PHE A 40 24.81 -13.86 18.47
N ARG A 41 25.70 -13.73 19.47
CA ARG A 41 27.04 -14.34 19.46
C ARG A 41 26.99 -15.85 19.22
N ARG A 42 26.02 -16.53 19.85
CA ARG A 42 25.75 -17.98 19.70
C ARG A 42 25.12 -18.36 18.36
N ARG A 43 24.79 -17.39 17.51
CA ARG A 43 24.09 -17.55 16.21
C ARG A 43 22.69 -18.17 16.34
N GLU A 44 22.04 -18.02 17.50
CA GLU A 44 20.67 -18.49 17.73
C GLU A 44 19.64 -17.58 17.04
N ILE A 45 20.00 -16.31 16.78
CA ILE A 45 19.16 -15.27 16.17
C ILE A 45 19.95 -14.48 15.12
N SER A 46 19.23 -13.88 14.16
CA SER A 46 19.82 -13.00 13.14
C SER A 46 20.12 -11.60 13.69
N LYS A 47 21.01 -10.82 13.04
CA LYS A 47 21.32 -9.43 13.44
C LYS A 47 20.06 -8.54 13.46
N ALA A 48 19.18 -8.72 12.47
CA ALA A 48 17.90 -8.00 12.39
C ALA A 48 16.95 -8.36 13.55
N GLU A 49 16.95 -9.63 13.96
CA GLU A 49 16.16 -10.08 15.11
C GLU A 49 16.75 -9.61 16.44
N ALA A 50 18.07 -9.62 16.59
CA ALA A 50 18.77 -9.09 17.76
C ALA A 50 18.48 -7.60 17.95
N ALA A 51 18.61 -6.78 16.89
CA ALA A 51 18.25 -5.36 16.91
C ALA A 51 16.79 -5.13 17.31
N ALA A 52 15.85 -5.90 16.74
CA ALA A 52 14.43 -5.81 17.08
C ALA A 52 14.10 -6.29 18.51
N ARG A 53 14.94 -7.13 19.13
CA ARG A 53 14.81 -7.53 20.53
C ARG A 53 15.39 -6.46 21.47
N LEU A 54 16.56 -5.89 21.16
CA LEU A 54 17.14 -4.74 21.89
C LEU A 54 16.18 -3.55 21.93
N PHE A 55 15.56 -3.20 20.80
CA PHE A 55 14.60 -2.09 20.71
C PHE A 55 13.42 -2.24 21.69
N ARG A 56 12.94 -3.49 21.89
CA ARG A 56 11.86 -3.80 22.83
C ARG A 56 12.34 -3.88 24.27
N ALA A 57 13.54 -4.40 24.52
CA ALA A 57 14.13 -4.48 25.86
C ALA A 57 14.35 -3.08 26.47
N LEU A 58 14.83 -2.14 25.65
CA LEU A 58 15.04 -0.74 26.03
C LEU A 58 13.76 0.12 25.95
N LYS A 59 12.59 -0.48 25.66
CA LYS A 59 11.28 0.19 25.70
C LYS A 59 11.22 1.52 24.91
N LEU A 60 11.89 1.58 23.77
CA LEU A 60 11.91 2.76 22.87
C LEU A 60 10.56 3.05 22.18
N ASN A 61 9.55 2.24 22.47
CA ASN A 61 8.16 2.40 22.05
C ASN A 61 7.25 2.99 23.15
N GLU A 62 7.76 3.21 24.37
CA GLU A 62 7.03 3.88 25.45
C GLU A 62 7.17 5.41 25.33
N VAL A 63 6.11 6.15 25.65
CA VAL A 63 6.14 7.62 25.68
C VAL A 63 6.68 8.05 27.03
N VAL A 64 7.86 8.67 27.04
CA VAL A 64 8.59 9.10 28.24
C VAL A 64 9.22 10.49 28.00
N GLU A 65 9.69 11.14 29.06
CA GLU A 65 10.38 12.44 28.97
C GLU A 65 11.63 12.37 28.09
N ALA A 66 11.97 13.51 27.45
CA ALA A 66 13.00 13.56 26.41
C ALA A 66 14.41 13.18 26.89
N GLU A 67 14.72 13.43 28.16
CA GLU A 67 16.02 13.07 28.78
C GLU A 67 16.16 11.55 28.93
N GLU A 68 15.14 10.87 29.47
CA GLU A 68 15.11 9.41 29.62
C GLU A 68 15.05 8.69 28.25
N LEU A 69 14.39 9.29 27.26
CA LEU A 69 14.43 8.78 25.88
C LEU A 69 15.86 8.83 25.30
N GLY A 70 16.60 9.92 25.55
CA GLY A 70 18.00 10.07 25.13
C GLY A 70 18.93 9.02 25.75
N GLU A 71 18.76 8.72 27.05
CA GLU A 71 19.50 7.65 27.72
C GLU A 71 19.21 6.26 27.10
N ARG A 72 17.93 5.97 26.80
CA ARG A 72 17.52 4.72 26.13
C ARG A 72 18.09 4.61 24.71
N GLU A 73 18.14 5.72 23.96
CA GLU A 73 18.74 5.76 22.62
C GLU A 73 20.26 5.55 22.66
N GLN A 74 20.97 6.16 23.62
CA GLN A 74 22.42 5.96 23.80
C GLN A 74 22.75 4.52 24.22
N ALA A 75 21.93 3.92 25.09
CA ALA A 75 22.04 2.50 25.41
C ALA A 75 21.82 1.62 24.18
N TYR A 76 20.80 1.91 23.36
CA TYR A 76 20.51 1.16 22.13
C TYR A 76 21.67 1.21 21.14
N GLN A 77 22.26 2.38 20.92
CA GLN A 77 23.46 2.53 20.09
C GLN A 77 24.59 1.65 20.61
N SER A 78 24.89 1.72 21.92
CA SER A 78 25.95 0.93 22.57
C SER A 78 25.78 -0.58 22.39
N TYR A 79 24.55 -1.11 22.55
CA TYR A 79 24.27 -2.54 22.31
C TYR A 79 24.25 -2.90 20.82
N PHE A 80 23.83 -2.00 19.94
CA PHE A 80 23.82 -2.22 18.49
C PHE A 80 25.25 -2.24 17.92
N ASP A 81 26.13 -1.36 18.37
CA ASP A 81 27.55 -1.33 18.00
C ASP A 81 28.26 -2.64 18.40
N MET A 82 27.92 -3.22 19.57
CA MET A 82 28.39 -4.56 19.92
C MET A 82 27.92 -5.64 18.91
N LEU A 83 26.68 -5.57 18.42
CA LEU A 83 26.21 -6.48 17.36
C LEU A 83 26.95 -6.24 16.03
N GLU A 84 27.31 -4.99 15.71
CA GLU A 84 28.09 -4.63 14.53
C GLU A 84 29.50 -5.21 14.59
N ASP A 85 30.17 -5.10 15.74
CA ASP A 85 31.52 -5.64 15.95
C ASP A 85 31.55 -7.17 15.91
N TYR A 86 30.56 -7.86 16.50
CA TYR A 86 30.47 -9.31 16.35
C TYR A 86 30.17 -9.73 14.89
N ASP A 87 29.31 -9.02 14.17
CA ASP A 87 29.04 -9.27 12.74
C ASP A 87 30.30 -9.04 11.87
N ARG A 88 31.10 -8.02 12.20
CA ARG A 88 32.41 -7.70 11.59
C ARG A 88 33.42 -8.83 11.84
N ASP A 89 33.56 -9.27 13.09
CA ASP A 89 34.47 -10.35 13.49
C ASP A 89 34.07 -11.70 12.89
N LEU A 90 32.78 -12.01 12.83
CA LEU A 90 32.27 -13.25 12.23
C LEU A 90 32.58 -13.32 10.72
N ARG A 91 32.49 -12.21 9.99
CA ARG A 91 32.90 -12.12 8.57
C ARG A 91 34.41 -12.26 8.43
N ALA A 92 35.18 -11.49 9.20
CA ALA A 92 36.63 -11.54 9.16
C ALA A 92 37.19 -12.92 9.59
N ALA A 93 36.47 -13.69 10.41
CA ALA A 93 36.83 -15.07 10.78
C ALA A 93 36.47 -16.08 9.67
N ALA A 94 35.36 -15.88 8.96
CA ALA A 94 35.01 -16.68 7.79
C ALA A 94 36.03 -16.51 6.65
N GLU A 95 36.50 -15.28 6.44
CA GLU A 95 37.54 -14.94 5.45
C GLU A 95 38.94 -15.46 5.84
N ARG A 96 39.20 -15.71 7.13
CA ARG A 96 40.48 -16.20 7.66
C ARG A 96 40.61 -17.73 7.74
N SER A 97 39.63 -18.50 7.28
CA SER A 97 39.75 -19.97 7.12
C SER A 97 40.21 -20.34 5.71
N PRO A 98 41.48 -20.74 5.48
CA PRO A 98 41.94 -21.15 4.18
C PRO A 98 41.58 -22.61 3.92
N GLY A 99 40.59 -22.83 3.06
CA GLY A 99 40.41 -23.99 2.20
C GLY A 99 40.60 -25.41 2.77
N VAL A 100 39.49 -26.15 2.90
CA VAL A 100 39.48 -27.58 2.54
C VAL A 100 38.48 -27.77 1.40
N ALA A 101 38.99 -27.99 0.19
CA ALA A 101 38.21 -28.38 -0.97
C ALA A 101 38.59 -29.80 -1.39
N SER A 102 37.57 -30.61 -1.69
CA SER A 102 37.64 -31.91 -2.37
C SER A 102 38.36 -33.06 -1.65
N SER A 103 37.62 -34.12 -1.28
CA SER A 103 37.40 -35.23 -2.22
C SER A 103 36.32 -36.22 -1.78
N SER A 104 35.90 -37.07 -2.72
CA SER A 104 34.77 -38.01 -2.66
C SER A 104 35.00 -39.33 -1.92
N THR A 105 33.95 -39.93 -1.36
CA THR A 105 33.84 -41.40 -1.22
C THR A 105 32.41 -41.92 -1.46
N HIS A 106 32.31 -42.98 -2.28
CA HIS A 106 31.11 -43.73 -2.68
C HIS A 106 30.34 -44.46 -1.56
N ARG A 107 29.05 -44.73 -1.82
CA ARG A 107 28.29 -46.00 -1.61
C ARG A 107 26.91 -45.86 -2.31
N ASN A 108 26.70 -46.41 -3.52
CA ASN A 108 26.02 -47.69 -3.83
C ASN A 108 24.67 -47.92 -3.10
N SER A 109 23.55 -48.31 -3.72
CA SER A 109 23.17 -48.69 -5.12
C SER A 109 21.62 -48.70 -5.24
N GLY A 110 20.93 -48.82 -6.40
CA GLY A 110 21.30 -48.97 -7.82
C GLY A 110 20.08 -49.43 -8.68
N GLU A 111 20.28 -49.66 -9.99
CA GLU A 111 19.37 -50.30 -10.99
C GLU A 111 18.02 -49.61 -11.37
N ALA A 112 17.56 -49.57 -12.65
CA ALA A 112 18.13 -50.01 -13.94
C ALA A 112 17.42 -49.38 -15.18
N HIS A 113 17.99 -49.63 -16.37
CA HIS A 113 17.53 -49.40 -17.77
C HIS A 113 17.55 -47.95 -18.32
N ALA A 114 18.43 -47.63 -19.29
CA ALA A 114 18.46 -47.99 -20.73
C ALA A 114 17.58 -47.04 -21.59
N GLN A 115 17.99 -46.52 -22.75
CA GLN A 115 18.83 -47.12 -23.80
C GLN A 115 19.55 -46.03 -24.66
N ASP A 116 20.49 -46.46 -25.52
CA ASP A 116 21.30 -45.66 -26.45
C ASP A 116 20.47 -45.07 -27.62
N ASP A 117 20.95 -44.17 -28.49
CA ASP A 117 21.94 -44.43 -29.55
C ASP A 117 22.71 -43.16 -30.02
N GLU A 118 23.92 -43.39 -30.54
CA GLU A 118 24.75 -42.47 -31.35
C GLU A 118 24.18 -42.37 -32.82
N ALA A 119 24.70 -41.65 -33.82
CA ALA A 119 26.07 -41.18 -34.11
C ALA A 119 26.14 -40.13 -35.25
N ASN A 120 27.36 -39.60 -35.44
CA ASN A 120 27.98 -39.03 -36.66
C ASN A 120 27.33 -37.83 -37.40
N VAL A 121 28.00 -36.71 -37.74
CA VAL A 121 29.40 -36.34 -38.14
C VAL A 121 29.54 -36.12 -39.67
N GLN A 122 29.92 -34.87 -40.03
CA GLN A 122 30.67 -34.37 -41.23
C GLN A 122 30.21 -34.83 -42.65
N GLU A 123 30.44 -34.11 -43.75
CA GLU A 123 30.91 -32.74 -44.07
C GLU A 123 30.39 -32.40 -45.51
N ARG A 124 30.55 -31.14 -45.98
CA ARG A 124 30.90 -30.68 -47.36
C ARG A 124 30.47 -31.50 -48.62
N ASP A 125 30.09 -30.93 -49.76
CA ASP A 125 30.48 -29.68 -50.46
C ASP A 125 29.50 -29.40 -51.65
N ASP A 126 29.82 -28.41 -52.50
CA ASP A 126 29.35 -28.24 -53.90
C ASP A 126 27.91 -27.66 -54.13
N VAL A 127 27.54 -26.84 -55.12
CA VAL A 127 28.05 -25.76 -56.02
C VAL A 127 26.91 -25.52 -57.05
N GLY A 128 26.81 -24.32 -57.66
CA GLY A 128 25.94 -24.05 -58.83
C GLY A 128 24.63 -23.29 -58.49
N VAL A 129 24.42 -21.99 -58.77
CA VAL A 129 24.57 -21.12 -59.96
C VAL A 129 23.24 -20.92 -60.73
N GLU A 130 22.84 -19.63 -60.78
CA GLU A 130 21.95 -18.92 -61.74
C GLU A 130 20.41 -19.02 -61.76
N SER A 131 19.80 -17.85 -61.46
CA SER A 131 18.87 -17.05 -62.29
C SER A 131 17.52 -17.62 -62.80
N GLY A 132 16.41 -16.99 -62.39
CA GLY A 132 15.09 -17.18 -63.01
C GLY A 132 13.97 -16.28 -62.45
N ASN A 133 13.45 -15.38 -63.29
CA ASN A 133 12.58 -14.23 -63.01
C ASN A 133 11.18 -14.47 -62.34
N GLU A 134 10.69 -13.39 -61.69
CA GLU A 134 9.30 -12.87 -61.65
C GLU A 134 8.17 -13.33 -60.68
N ARG A 135 7.61 -12.29 -60.03
CA ARG A 135 6.18 -11.99 -59.73
C ARG A 135 5.42 -12.69 -58.59
N THR A 136 5.39 -11.95 -57.46
CA THR A 136 4.17 -11.50 -56.73
C THR A 136 3.06 -12.50 -56.40
N VAL A 137 2.96 -12.91 -55.11
CA VAL A 137 1.71 -12.77 -54.32
C VAL A 137 2.02 -12.48 -52.84
N ASN A 138 1.47 -11.37 -52.36
CA ASN A 138 1.14 -10.98 -50.98
C ASN A 138 1.07 -12.10 -49.90
N ARG A 139 1.84 -11.97 -48.81
CA ARG A 139 1.26 -12.22 -47.46
C ARG A 139 2.00 -11.52 -46.30
N ASN A 140 1.31 -10.58 -45.68
CA ASN A 140 1.57 -10.12 -44.31
C ASN A 140 1.39 -11.26 -43.30
N THR A 141 2.47 -11.74 -42.68
CA THR A 141 2.46 -12.38 -41.34
C THR A 141 3.87 -12.34 -40.74
N ARG A 142 4.22 -11.24 -40.06
CA ARG A 142 5.26 -11.24 -39.02
C ARG A 142 4.65 -10.79 -37.71
N SER A 143 4.92 -11.54 -36.64
CA SER A 143 4.25 -11.38 -35.36
C SER A 143 4.73 -10.11 -34.65
N LEU A 144 3.81 -9.41 -34.00
CA LEU A 144 4.10 -8.21 -33.21
C LEU A 144 5.08 -8.50 -32.06
N LEU A 145 5.19 -9.77 -31.65
CA LEU A 145 6.11 -10.26 -30.62
C LEU A 145 7.59 -10.23 -31.07
N GLU A 146 7.86 -10.44 -32.37
CA GLU A 146 9.22 -10.47 -32.97
C GLU A 146 9.86 -9.06 -33.01
N ARG A 147 9.06 -8.00 -32.86
CA ARG A 147 9.52 -6.59 -32.88
C ARG A 147 9.86 -6.02 -31.50
N LEU A 148 9.65 -6.78 -30.42
CA LEU A 148 9.83 -6.30 -29.04
C LEU A 148 11.02 -6.94 -28.31
N SER A 149 11.73 -7.88 -28.95
CA SER A 149 12.81 -8.67 -28.33
C SER A 149 14.22 -8.12 -28.52
N ASP A 150 14.48 -7.25 -29.50
CA ASP A 150 15.84 -6.71 -29.75
C ASP A 150 16.11 -5.43 -28.95
N SER A 151 16.77 -5.60 -27.80
CA SER A 151 17.26 -4.51 -26.96
C SER A 151 18.78 -4.34 -27.08
N SER A 152 19.24 -3.37 -27.88
CA SER A 152 20.41 -2.49 -27.67
C SER A 152 21.08 -2.06 -28.99
N PRO A 153 21.24 -0.76 -29.28
CA PRO A 153 22.00 -0.30 -30.44
C PRO A 153 23.51 -0.41 -30.17
N SER A 154 24.19 -1.31 -30.89
CA SER A 154 25.65 -1.44 -30.84
C SER A 154 26.35 -0.28 -31.56
N LYS A 155 27.47 0.19 -31.00
CA LYS A 155 28.30 1.25 -31.58
C LYS A 155 29.16 0.72 -32.74
N ARG A 156 29.04 1.30 -33.94
CA ARG A 156 30.11 1.46 -34.95
C ARG A 156 29.63 2.47 -36.02
N ASN A 157 30.34 3.58 -36.21
CA ASN A 157 31.50 3.78 -37.10
C ASN A 157 31.02 4.04 -38.54
N ARG A 158 30.81 5.30 -38.95
CA ARG A 158 31.83 6.25 -39.46
C ARG A 158 32.40 5.82 -40.82
N GLU A 159 31.85 6.41 -41.87
CA GLU A 159 32.59 6.79 -43.08
C GLU A 159 32.29 8.26 -43.39
N ALA A 160 33.15 8.90 -44.18
CA ALA A 160 33.24 10.34 -44.38
C ALA A 160 33.36 10.67 -45.88
N LEU A 161 33.81 11.89 -46.19
CA LEU A 161 33.93 12.52 -47.52
C LEU A 161 32.57 13.05 -48.05
N ASP A 162 32.40 14.25 -48.61
CA ASP A 162 33.14 15.55 -48.62
C ASP A 162 32.11 16.64 -49.09
N GLU A 163 32.31 17.96 -49.16
CA GLU A 163 33.52 18.81 -49.07
C GLU A 163 33.19 20.19 -48.40
N GLU A 164 33.62 21.33 -48.96
CA GLU A 164 33.58 22.71 -48.44
C GLU A 164 32.28 23.54 -48.69
N SER A 165 31.93 24.42 -47.72
CA SER A 165 31.74 25.87 -47.95
C SER A 165 31.66 26.65 -46.62
N ASP A 166 31.93 27.95 -46.63
CA ASP A 166 32.57 28.67 -45.51
C ASP A 166 31.68 29.73 -44.80
N GLU A 167 32.16 30.19 -43.64
CA GLU A 167 31.79 31.38 -42.84
C GLU A 167 30.45 31.46 -42.05
N GLU A 168 30.59 31.28 -40.72
CA GLU A 168 30.12 32.19 -39.65
C GLU A 168 28.66 32.69 -39.62
N SER A 169 27.79 31.97 -38.88
CA SER A 169 26.82 32.66 -38.00
C SER A 169 26.49 31.86 -36.73
N VAL A 170 26.70 32.49 -35.57
CA VAL A 170 26.55 31.84 -34.26
C VAL A 170 25.07 31.78 -33.84
N GLN A 171 24.37 30.72 -34.22
CA GLN A 171 23.09 30.35 -33.59
C GLN A 171 23.28 29.20 -32.61
N ASN A 172 22.86 29.43 -31.36
CA ASN A 172 23.07 28.53 -30.23
C ASN A 172 22.08 27.35 -30.31
N ASP A 173 22.48 26.31 -31.04
CA ASP A 173 21.68 25.12 -31.37
C ASP A 173 21.43 24.20 -30.16
N ARG A 174 20.59 24.66 -29.23
CA ARG A 174 19.99 23.81 -28.20
C ARG A 174 19.00 22.86 -28.87
N ARG A 175 19.51 21.70 -29.28
CA ARG A 175 18.79 20.55 -29.88
C ARG A 175 17.59 20.10 -29.04
N GLY A 176 16.50 20.84 -29.12
CA GLY A 176 15.20 20.42 -28.65
C GLY A 176 14.74 19.26 -29.52
N ARG A 177 14.50 18.09 -28.91
CA ARG A 177 13.78 16.99 -29.56
C ARG A 177 12.44 17.55 -30.03
N LEU A 178 12.29 17.77 -31.34
CA LEU A 178 11.04 18.20 -31.96
C LEU A 178 9.94 17.22 -31.52
N LYS A 179 9.08 17.65 -30.61
CA LYS A 179 7.88 16.89 -30.24
C LYS A 179 7.06 16.79 -31.52
N ARG A 180 6.90 15.56 -32.04
CA ARG A 180 5.91 15.29 -33.09
C ARG A 180 4.58 15.82 -32.58
N THR A 181 4.04 16.82 -33.26
CA THR A 181 2.72 17.39 -32.97
C THR A 181 1.69 16.29 -33.14
N ILE A 182 0.85 16.11 -32.13
CA ILE A 182 -0.25 15.14 -32.21
C ILE A 182 -1.30 15.73 -33.16
N ASP A 183 -1.81 14.92 -34.07
CA ASP A 183 -2.92 15.31 -34.93
C ASP A 183 -4.22 15.17 -34.13
N GLU A 184 -4.71 16.30 -33.62
CA GLU A 184 -5.93 16.38 -32.81
C GLU A 184 -7.19 15.98 -33.60
N SER A 185 -7.15 16.06 -34.95
CA SER A 185 -8.28 15.66 -35.80
C SER A 185 -8.54 14.14 -35.80
N LEU A 186 -7.54 13.34 -35.41
CA LEU A 186 -7.65 11.88 -35.29
C LEU A 186 -8.26 11.43 -33.96
N PHE A 187 -8.61 12.34 -33.04
CA PHE A 187 -9.27 12.00 -31.79
C PHE A 187 -10.77 11.68 -32.01
N PRO A 188 -11.21 10.41 -31.92
CA PRO A 188 -12.59 10.05 -32.28
C PRO A 188 -13.63 10.70 -31.38
N PHE A 189 -13.25 10.99 -30.13
CA PHE A 189 -14.11 11.63 -29.14
C PHE A 189 -14.38 13.13 -29.39
N VAL A 190 -13.56 13.81 -30.21
CA VAL A 190 -13.77 15.23 -30.57
C VAL A 190 -14.90 15.37 -31.59
N SER A 191 -14.99 14.44 -32.55
CA SER A 191 -16.10 14.40 -33.51
C SER A 191 -17.42 14.01 -32.84
N SER A 192 -17.40 13.05 -31.90
CA SER A 192 -18.61 12.60 -31.20
C SER A 192 -19.14 13.58 -30.14
N SER A 193 -18.35 14.56 -29.68
CA SER A 193 -18.81 15.50 -28.67
C SER A 193 -19.76 16.58 -29.17
N ALA A 194 -19.85 16.83 -30.49
CA ALA A 194 -20.56 18.01 -31.01
C ALA A 194 -22.09 17.86 -31.09
N GLU A 195 -22.62 16.63 -31.26
CA GLU A 195 -24.06 16.43 -31.56
C GLU A 195 -24.87 15.91 -30.36
N ASP A 196 -24.24 15.26 -29.37
CA ASP A 196 -24.92 14.57 -28.25
C ASP A 196 -24.59 15.12 -26.84
N THR A 197 -23.69 16.11 -26.69
CA THR A 197 -23.39 16.64 -25.33
C THR A 197 -24.49 17.59 -24.86
N PRO A 198 -25.10 17.39 -23.68
CA PRO A 198 -25.95 18.38 -23.06
C PRO A 198 -25.13 19.65 -22.77
N GLU A 199 -25.76 20.81 -22.90
CA GLU A 199 -25.12 22.12 -22.70
C GLU A 199 -24.56 22.21 -21.26
N LEU A 200 -23.23 22.09 -21.14
CA LEU A 200 -22.55 22.09 -19.86
C LEU A 200 -22.72 23.45 -19.17
N SER A 201 -22.88 23.46 -17.86
CA SER A 201 -22.98 24.72 -17.09
C SER A 201 -21.71 25.57 -17.24
N ASP A 202 -21.86 26.90 -17.24
CA ASP A 202 -20.77 27.87 -17.37
C ASP A 202 -19.63 27.64 -16.35
N ASP A 203 -19.97 27.32 -15.09
CA ASP A 203 -18.98 26.97 -14.06
C ASP A 203 -18.20 25.69 -14.38
N LEU A 204 -18.85 24.70 -15.01
CA LEU A 204 -18.19 23.47 -15.44
C LEU A 204 -17.30 23.72 -16.67
N GLN A 205 -17.77 24.49 -17.66
CA GLN A 205 -16.97 24.88 -18.82
C GLN A 205 -15.68 25.62 -18.39
N LYS A 206 -15.79 26.61 -17.49
CA LYS A 206 -14.64 27.30 -16.88
C LYS A 206 -13.69 26.36 -16.14
N THR A 207 -14.24 25.36 -15.44
CA THR A 207 -13.43 24.33 -14.76
C THR A 207 -12.65 23.50 -15.77
N LEU A 208 -13.26 23.10 -16.89
CA LEU A 208 -12.60 22.30 -17.92
C LEU A 208 -11.49 23.09 -18.64
N VAL A 209 -11.72 24.37 -18.98
CA VAL A 209 -10.70 25.23 -19.60
C VAL A 209 -9.47 25.38 -18.70
N LEU A 210 -9.67 25.65 -17.40
CA LEU A 210 -8.57 25.76 -16.46
C LEU A 210 -7.87 24.41 -16.21
N LYS A 211 -8.63 23.31 -16.08
CA LYS A 211 -8.11 21.94 -15.96
C LYS A 211 -7.23 21.57 -17.16
N GLU A 212 -7.67 21.86 -18.37
CA GLU A 212 -6.90 21.59 -19.59
C GLU A 212 -5.58 22.38 -19.58
N ASN A 213 -5.64 23.69 -19.29
CA ASN A 213 -4.45 24.53 -19.18
C ASN A 213 -3.45 24.04 -18.12
N TYR A 214 -3.92 23.63 -16.94
CA TYR A 214 -3.06 23.09 -15.88
C TYR A 214 -2.48 21.71 -16.25
N THR A 215 -3.24 20.86 -16.93
CA THR A 215 -2.81 19.49 -17.26
C THR A 215 -1.80 19.41 -18.41
N ARG A 216 -1.64 20.49 -19.21
CA ARG A 216 -0.54 20.62 -20.19
C ARG A 216 0.85 20.54 -19.54
N ASP A 217 1.03 21.09 -18.34
CA ASP A 217 2.22 20.91 -17.50
C ASP A 217 1.88 21.09 -16.01
N LEU A 218 1.50 19.99 -15.34
CA LEU A 218 1.16 20.00 -13.91
C LEU A 218 2.35 20.35 -13.01
N ALA A 219 3.59 20.14 -13.44
CA ALA A 219 4.77 20.44 -12.64
C ALA A 219 4.99 21.96 -12.58
N VAL A 220 4.92 22.64 -13.72
CA VAL A 220 4.96 24.11 -13.80
C VAL A 220 3.74 24.73 -13.13
N ALA A 221 2.53 24.21 -13.36
CA ALA A 221 1.32 24.71 -12.70
C ALA A 221 1.41 24.62 -11.17
N LYS A 222 1.88 23.48 -10.64
CA LYS A 222 2.14 23.29 -9.20
C LYS A 222 3.21 24.24 -8.68
N GLN A 223 4.33 24.41 -9.39
CA GLN A 223 5.38 25.34 -8.99
C GLN A 223 4.84 26.78 -8.89
N ARG A 224 4.00 27.22 -9.84
CA ARG A 224 3.35 28.54 -9.81
C ARG A 224 2.43 28.71 -8.60
N VAL A 225 1.69 27.66 -8.21
CA VAL A 225 0.86 27.67 -7.00
C VAL A 225 1.71 27.77 -5.74
N VAL A 226 2.69 26.89 -5.56
CA VAL A 226 3.51 26.79 -4.34
C VAL A 226 4.39 28.03 -4.13
N CYS A 227 4.86 28.67 -5.21
CA CYS A 227 5.62 29.92 -5.13
C CYS A 227 4.74 31.19 -4.96
N SER A 228 3.42 31.07 -4.92
CA SER A 228 2.54 32.23 -4.76
C SER A 228 2.37 32.64 -3.30
N PRO A 229 2.45 33.93 -2.93
CA PRO A 229 2.29 34.38 -1.54
C PRO A 229 0.89 34.13 -0.97
N GLY A 230 -0.12 33.91 -1.84
CA GLY A 230 -1.48 33.56 -1.42
C GLY A 230 -1.73 32.06 -1.22
N CYS A 231 -0.71 31.21 -1.40
CA CYS A 231 -0.84 29.75 -1.37
C CYS A 231 -1.48 29.24 -0.05
N PRO A 232 -2.64 28.55 -0.10
CA PRO A 232 -3.25 27.94 1.07
C PRO A 232 -2.35 26.90 1.77
N PRO A 233 -2.39 26.79 3.11
CA PRO A 233 -1.59 25.83 3.86
C PRO A 233 -2.18 24.41 3.76
N VAL A 234 -2.00 23.78 2.60
CA VAL A 234 -2.38 22.38 2.32
C VAL A 234 -1.16 21.56 1.88
N PRO A 235 -1.18 20.23 2.02
CA PRO A 235 -0.02 19.39 1.71
C PRO A 235 0.47 19.51 0.27
N ASP A 236 1.79 19.44 0.08
CA ASP A 236 2.41 19.42 -1.24
C ASP A 236 1.88 18.27 -2.13
N SER A 237 1.52 17.17 -1.47
CA SER A 237 0.98 15.95 -2.08
C SER A 237 -0.44 16.06 -2.65
N VAL A 238 -1.23 17.10 -2.32
CA VAL A 238 -2.60 17.24 -2.87
C VAL A 238 -2.70 18.18 -4.08
N TRP A 239 -1.71 19.04 -4.32
CA TRP A 239 -1.78 20.06 -5.37
C TRP A 239 -1.97 19.51 -6.79
N LEU A 240 -1.38 18.35 -7.11
CA LEU A 240 -1.55 17.71 -8.42
C LEU A 240 -2.98 17.22 -8.64
N ASP A 241 -3.64 16.72 -7.59
CA ASP A 241 -5.03 16.25 -7.64
C ASP A 241 -6.00 17.44 -7.74
N VAL A 242 -5.73 18.52 -6.98
CA VAL A 242 -6.48 19.78 -7.08
C VAL A 242 -6.36 20.37 -8.48
N LEU A 243 -5.15 20.59 -9.00
CA LEU A 243 -4.92 21.18 -10.34
C LEU A 243 -5.51 20.36 -11.48
N ALA A 244 -5.52 19.03 -11.38
CA ALA A 244 -6.14 18.18 -12.39
C ALA A 244 -7.67 18.01 -12.22
N ASN A 245 -8.29 18.73 -11.26
CA ASN A 245 -9.69 18.55 -10.83
C ASN A 245 -10.06 17.06 -10.67
N ARG A 246 -9.27 16.35 -9.87
CA ARG A 246 -9.46 14.93 -9.52
C ARG A 246 -9.94 14.81 -8.08
N PHE A 247 -10.31 13.58 -7.69
CA PHE A 247 -10.59 13.26 -6.29
C PHE A 247 -9.39 13.59 -5.39
N VAL A 248 -9.62 14.42 -4.36
CA VAL A 248 -8.65 14.70 -3.29
C VAL A 248 -9.04 13.92 -2.03
N ASP A 249 -8.08 13.16 -1.49
CA ASP A 249 -8.25 12.45 -0.23
C ASP A 249 -8.15 13.43 0.94
N LEU A 250 -9.29 13.79 1.54
CA LEU A 250 -9.35 14.71 2.67
C LEU A 250 -8.63 14.17 3.92
N ASP A 251 -8.43 12.84 4.05
CA ASP A 251 -7.63 12.29 5.16
C ASP A 251 -6.17 12.74 5.06
N LYS A 252 -5.63 13.01 3.85
CA LYS A 252 -4.28 13.59 3.67
C LYS A 252 -4.22 15.02 4.22
N ILE A 253 -5.22 15.84 3.89
CA ILE A 253 -5.32 17.23 4.36
C ILE A 253 -5.48 17.23 5.88
N PHE A 254 -6.41 16.44 6.41
CA PHE A 254 -6.67 16.31 7.85
C PHE A 254 -5.44 15.81 8.62
N SER A 255 -4.72 14.80 8.11
CA SER A 255 -3.49 14.31 8.74
C SER A 255 -2.44 15.40 8.88
N ALA A 256 -2.28 16.26 7.88
CA ALA A 256 -1.28 17.32 7.87
C ALA A 256 -1.58 18.48 8.82
N VAL A 257 -2.86 18.77 9.12
CA VAL A 257 -3.24 19.79 10.14
C VAL A 257 -2.64 19.50 11.51
N TYR A 258 -2.38 18.23 11.81
CA TYR A 258 -1.80 17.77 13.08
C TYR A 258 -0.41 17.16 12.91
N ALA A 259 0.25 17.34 11.78
CA ALA A 259 1.64 16.97 11.62
C ALA A 259 2.51 18.04 12.29
N VAL A 260 3.16 17.68 13.39
CA VAL A 260 4.06 18.58 14.14
C VAL A 260 5.29 18.93 13.29
N ASP A 261 5.79 17.95 12.54
CA ASP A 261 6.86 18.16 11.56
C ASP A 261 6.30 18.44 10.15
N GLY A 262 6.98 19.31 9.41
CA GLY A 262 6.70 19.64 8.00
C GLY A 262 6.67 18.42 7.07
N ASP A 263 6.25 18.63 5.82
CA ASP A 263 6.06 17.57 4.80
C ASP A 263 7.40 17.04 4.22
N ASN A 264 8.31 16.67 5.13
CA ASN A 264 9.64 16.18 4.84
C ASN A 264 9.56 14.76 4.30
N LYS A 265 9.57 14.64 2.97
CA LYS A 265 10.02 13.42 2.29
C LYS A 265 11.51 13.24 2.58
N ASN A 266 11.82 12.52 3.65
CA ASN A 266 13.19 12.13 3.98
C ASN A 266 13.67 11.04 3.00
N SER A 267 13.86 11.39 1.72
CA SER A 267 14.60 10.52 0.79
C SER A 267 16.08 10.88 0.83
N VAL A 268 16.87 10.03 1.50
CA VAL A 268 18.33 10.18 1.55
C VAL A 268 18.90 9.40 0.38
N LYS A 269 19.54 10.10 -0.55
CA LYS A 269 20.23 9.46 -1.69
C LYS A 269 21.62 9.01 -1.26
N PHE A 270 21.84 7.70 -1.30
CA PHE A 270 23.14 7.05 -1.13
C PHE A 270 23.64 6.58 -2.50
N GLY A 271 24.30 7.49 -3.24
CA GLY A 271 24.74 7.23 -4.61
C GLY A 271 23.57 6.92 -5.53
N ASP A 272 23.58 5.73 -6.13
CA ASP A 272 22.55 5.25 -7.07
C ASP A 272 21.26 4.76 -6.38
N PHE A 273 21.25 4.66 -5.04
CA PHE A 273 20.11 4.16 -4.26
C PHE A 273 19.41 5.29 -3.50
N GLU A 274 18.09 5.41 -3.68
CA GLU A 274 17.26 6.39 -2.96
C GLU A 274 16.56 5.73 -1.76
N LEU A 275 17.10 5.95 -0.57
CA LEU A 275 16.50 5.47 0.68
C LEU A 275 15.34 6.38 1.05
N SER A 276 14.15 6.07 0.55
CA SER A 276 12.91 6.73 0.95
C SER A 276 12.55 6.34 2.38
N GLY A 277 12.76 7.26 3.34
CA GLY A 277 12.42 7.06 4.73
C GLY A 277 10.95 6.67 4.90
N LEU A 278 10.69 5.67 5.75
CA LEU A 278 9.36 5.14 6.00
C LEU A 278 8.40 6.28 6.39
N PRO A 279 7.28 6.50 5.67
CA PRO A 279 6.31 7.53 6.02
C PRO A 279 5.45 7.05 7.20
N SER A 280 6.05 6.95 8.40
CA SER A 280 5.38 6.53 9.63
C SER A 280 4.68 7.69 10.36
N LYS A 281 4.19 8.69 9.63
CA LYS A 281 3.20 9.63 10.18
C LYS A 281 1.87 8.88 10.28
N PRO A 282 1.23 8.78 11.45
CA PRO A 282 -0.04 8.07 11.59
C PRO A 282 -1.09 8.75 10.71
N LYS A 283 -1.64 8.02 9.73
CA LYS A 283 -2.71 8.54 8.87
C LYS A 283 -3.95 8.77 9.74
N LYS A 284 -4.29 10.04 9.97
CA LYS A 284 -5.52 10.40 10.67
C LYS A 284 -6.70 10.29 9.71
N HIS A 285 -7.78 9.69 10.18
CA HIS A 285 -9.00 9.54 9.42
C HIS A 285 -10.09 10.52 9.88
N ILE A 286 -10.86 10.98 8.92
CA ILE A 286 -12.07 11.75 9.16
C ILE A 286 -13.19 10.77 9.54
N GLU A 287 -13.70 10.90 10.76
CA GLU A 287 -14.75 10.02 11.31
C GLU A 287 -15.97 10.82 11.80
N ARG A 288 -15.79 12.10 12.12
CA ARG A 288 -16.79 12.97 12.76
C ARG A 288 -16.94 14.27 12.00
N HIS A 289 -18.08 14.93 12.19
CA HIS A 289 -18.42 16.22 11.58
C HIS A 289 -17.30 17.26 11.70
N GLY A 290 -16.79 17.52 12.91
CA GLY A 290 -15.71 18.49 13.13
C GLY A 290 -14.40 18.17 12.39
N HIS A 291 -14.06 16.89 12.22
CA HIS A 291 -12.88 16.48 11.44
C HIS A 291 -13.07 16.82 9.96
N TRP A 292 -14.28 16.54 9.43
CA TRP A 292 -14.65 16.87 8.05
C TRP A 292 -14.65 18.38 7.82
N THR A 293 -15.23 19.18 8.72
CA THR A 293 -15.28 20.64 8.59
C THR A 293 -13.89 21.28 8.49
N ILE A 294 -12.93 20.83 9.32
CA ILE A 294 -11.54 21.32 9.28
C ILE A 294 -10.87 20.98 7.93
N ALA A 295 -10.98 19.72 7.48
CA ALA A 295 -10.38 19.27 6.23
C ALA A 295 -11.04 19.92 5.01
N TRP A 296 -12.37 20.09 5.04
CA TRP A 296 -13.16 20.73 4.00
C TRP A 296 -12.79 22.22 3.86
N ALA A 297 -12.67 22.97 4.95
CA ALA A 297 -12.30 24.39 4.89
C ALA A 297 -10.94 24.61 4.19
N LEU A 298 -9.97 23.72 4.44
CA LEU A 298 -8.67 23.76 3.76
C LEU A 298 -8.75 23.32 2.29
N TYR A 299 -9.51 22.26 2.00
CA TYR A 299 -9.79 21.82 0.63
C TYR A 299 -10.47 22.92 -0.20
N GLN A 300 -11.50 23.56 0.35
CA GLN A 300 -12.23 24.65 -0.29
C GLN A 300 -11.29 25.83 -0.60
N ARG A 301 -10.42 26.23 0.33
CA ARG A 301 -9.39 27.25 0.09
C ARG A 301 -8.45 26.85 -1.06
N ALA A 302 -7.99 25.60 -1.10
CA ALA A 302 -7.12 25.10 -2.17
C ALA A 302 -7.82 25.08 -3.55
N VAL A 303 -9.09 24.65 -3.62
CA VAL A 303 -9.85 24.65 -4.88
C VAL A 303 -10.14 26.07 -5.33
N LEU A 304 -10.60 26.98 -4.46
CA LEU A 304 -10.90 28.37 -4.84
C LEU A 304 -9.67 29.17 -5.25
N PHE A 305 -8.48 28.78 -4.79
CA PHE A 305 -7.23 29.40 -5.20
C PHE A 305 -6.89 29.14 -6.68
N VAL A 306 -7.32 28.02 -7.25
CA VAL A 306 -7.07 27.65 -8.67
C VAL A 306 -8.34 27.60 -9.53
N TYR A 307 -9.53 27.55 -8.94
CA TYR A 307 -10.83 27.59 -9.62
C TYR A 307 -11.78 28.58 -8.90
N PRO A 308 -11.56 29.90 -8.98
CA PRO A 308 -12.29 30.89 -8.18
C PRO A 308 -13.80 30.88 -8.41
N HIS A 309 -14.25 30.55 -9.62
CA HIS A 309 -15.68 30.51 -9.98
C HIS A 309 -16.46 29.42 -9.25
N ARG A 310 -15.80 28.38 -8.72
CA ARG A 310 -16.47 27.26 -8.00
C ARG A 310 -16.99 27.62 -6.60
N GLU A 311 -16.95 28.89 -6.21
CA GLU A 311 -17.39 29.36 -4.88
C GLU A 311 -18.85 28.99 -4.56
N LYS A 312 -19.76 29.21 -5.53
CA LYS A 312 -21.18 28.91 -5.36
C LYS A 312 -21.42 27.41 -5.22
N GLU A 313 -20.81 26.60 -6.07
CA GLU A 313 -20.86 25.13 -6.03
C GLU A 313 -20.38 24.59 -4.66
N LEU A 314 -19.18 24.98 -4.24
CA LEU A 314 -18.56 24.50 -2.99
C LEU A 314 -19.33 24.94 -1.75
N ARG A 315 -19.92 26.15 -1.74
CA ARG A 315 -20.82 26.61 -0.68
C ARG A 315 -22.09 25.77 -0.63
N THR A 316 -22.75 25.57 -1.78
CA THR A 316 -24.01 24.81 -1.85
C THR A 316 -23.79 23.35 -1.41
N TYR A 317 -22.68 22.73 -1.84
CA TYR A 317 -22.31 21.38 -1.38
C TYR A 317 -21.96 21.32 0.11
N TYR A 318 -21.25 22.33 0.64
CA TYR A 318 -20.97 22.44 2.07
C TYR A 318 -22.27 22.46 2.88
N ASP A 319 -23.23 23.31 2.51
CA ASP A 319 -24.52 23.43 3.20
C ASP A 319 -25.29 22.10 3.16
N GLN A 320 -25.28 21.39 2.02
CA GLN A 320 -25.93 20.09 1.86
C GLN A 320 -25.29 19.00 2.76
N ILE A 321 -23.96 18.90 2.81
CA ILE A 321 -23.27 17.90 3.65
C ILE A 321 -23.45 18.22 5.14
N ASN A 322 -23.42 19.50 5.55
CA ASN A 322 -23.75 19.89 6.92
C ASN A 322 -25.21 19.55 7.27
N GLY A 323 -26.14 19.73 6.33
CA GLY A 323 -27.53 19.28 6.47
C GLY A 323 -27.64 17.78 6.76
N PHE A 324 -26.85 16.95 6.08
CA PHE A 324 -26.79 15.52 6.39
C PHE A 324 -26.16 15.22 7.76
N PHE A 325 -25.08 15.91 8.15
CA PHE A 325 -24.51 15.76 9.50
C PHE A 325 -25.48 16.18 10.61
N ALA A 326 -26.31 17.20 10.39
CA ALA A 326 -27.34 17.64 11.32
C ALA A 326 -28.57 16.70 11.38
N ALA A 327 -28.78 15.88 10.34
CA ALA A 327 -29.89 14.93 10.23
C ALA A 327 -29.58 13.51 10.74
N VAL A 328 -28.30 13.18 10.99
CA VAL A 328 -27.87 11.88 11.54
C VAL A 328 -27.38 12.02 12.98
N SER A 329 -27.32 10.89 13.71
CA SER A 329 -26.66 10.85 15.02
C SER A 329 -25.14 10.93 14.90
N GLU A 330 -24.43 11.40 15.95
CA GLU A 330 -22.94 11.47 15.93
C GLU A 330 -22.31 10.09 15.67
N HIS A 331 -22.92 9.02 16.18
CA HIS A 331 -22.50 7.63 15.93
C HIS A 331 -22.58 7.22 14.45
N GLU A 332 -23.41 7.90 13.66
CA GLU A 332 -23.60 7.64 12.23
C GLU A 332 -22.92 8.67 11.33
N ALA A 333 -22.17 9.63 11.89
CA ALA A 333 -21.41 10.64 11.14
C ALA A 333 -20.49 10.01 10.07
N VAL A 334 -19.94 8.82 10.34
CA VAL A 334 -19.14 8.03 9.39
C VAL A 334 -19.90 7.71 8.09
N ARG A 335 -21.23 7.53 8.14
CA ARG A 335 -22.07 7.34 6.93
C ARG A 335 -22.03 8.58 6.02
N VAL A 336 -22.12 9.77 6.61
CA VAL A 336 -22.07 11.05 5.89
C VAL A 336 -20.67 11.31 5.34
N VAL A 337 -19.61 10.98 6.08
CA VAL A 337 -18.22 11.04 5.56
C VAL A 337 -18.04 10.10 4.36
N ASN A 338 -18.62 8.90 4.40
CA ASN A 338 -18.55 7.96 3.28
C ASN A 338 -19.36 8.44 2.06
N LEU A 339 -20.53 9.04 2.29
CA LEU A 339 -21.31 9.72 1.24
C LEU A 339 -20.50 10.85 0.58
N ASP A 340 -19.91 11.74 1.38
CA ASP A 340 -19.03 12.81 0.88
C ASP A 340 -17.86 12.26 0.04
N ARG A 341 -17.17 11.25 0.56
CA ARG A 341 -16.06 10.59 -0.14
C ARG A 341 -16.51 9.98 -1.46
N ALA A 342 -17.71 9.39 -1.51
CA ALA A 342 -18.28 8.82 -2.72
C ALA A 342 -18.66 9.88 -3.75
N ILE A 343 -19.36 10.95 -3.35
CA ILE A 343 -19.78 12.04 -4.25
C ILE A 343 -18.57 12.73 -4.87
N ARG A 344 -17.58 13.13 -4.04
CA ARG A 344 -16.34 13.74 -4.54
C ARG A 344 -15.53 12.77 -5.41
N GLY A 345 -15.64 11.47 -5.17
CA GLY A 345 -15.04 10.42 -6.00
C GLY A 345 -15.72 10.28 -7.35
N GLU A 346 -17.04 10.42 -7.43
CA GLU A 346 -17.80 10.44 -8.68
C GLU A 346 -17.51 11.70 -9.49
N VAL A 347 -17.66 12.89 -8.89
CA VAL A 347 -17.35 14.17 -9.55
C VAL A 347 -15.89 14.23 -9.99
N GLY A 348 -14.93 13.80 -9.15
CA GLY A 348 -13.51 13.77 -9.49
C GLY A 348 -13.10 12.77 -10.59
N ARG A 349 -14.04 11.95 -11.08
CA ARG A 349 -13.87 11.06 -12.26
C ARG A 349 -14.68 11.53 -13.47
N SER A 350 -15.55 12.53 -13.30
CA SER A 350 -16.41 13.07 -14.34
C SER A 350 -15.87 14.40 -14.89
N ASN A 351 -16.22 14.70 -16.14
CA ASN A 351 -16.09 16.03 -16.75
C ASN A 351 -17.48 16.67 -16.99
N THR A 352 -18.58 16.03 -16.56
CA THR A 352 -19.97 16.43 -16.82
C THR A 352 -20.78 16.75 -15.56
N LEU A 353 -20.16 16.71 -14.37
CA LEU A 353 -20.84 16.87 -13.08
C LEU A 353 -20.17 17.94 -12.20
N LEU A 354 -20.98 18.71 -11.48
CA LEU A 354 -20.61 19.55 -10.35
C LEU A 354 -21.05 18.90 -9.03
N LEU A 355 -20.43 19.30 -7.91
CA LEU A 355 -20.83 18.87 -6.57
C LEU A 355 -22.24 19.34 -6.18
N SER A 356 -22.76 20.38 -6.84
CA SER A 356 -24.12 20.90 -6.67
C SER A 356 -25.21 20.04 -7.34
N ASP A 357 -24.85 19.05 -8.17
CA ASP A 357 -25.81 18.34 -9.03
C ASP A 357 -26.49 17.17 -8.29
N PHE A 358 -27.06 17.48 -7.12
CA PHE A 358 -27.49 16.52 -6.09
C PHE A 358 -28.41 15.40 -6.57
N SER A 359 -29.21 15.64 -7.62
CA SER A 359 -30.09 14.64 -8.23
C SER A 359 -29.35 13.40 -8.75
N HIS A 360 -28.11 13.56 -9.22
CA HIS A 360 -27.27 12.45 -9.69
C HIS A 360 -26.80 11.57 -8.52
N PHE A 361 -26.60 12.16 -7.34
CA PHE A 361 -26.05 11.48 -6.16
C PHE A 361 -27.10 10.78 -5.28
N ASN A 362 -28.38 10.80 -5.66
CA ASN A 362 -29.47 10.10 -4.95
C ASN A 362 -29.17 8.61 -4.70
N HIS A 363 -28.48 7.96 -5.64
CA HIS A 363 -28.08 6.56 -5.52
C HIS A 363 -26.98 6.35 -4.45
N LEU A 364 -26.03 7.29 -4.34
CA LEU A 364 -25.01 7.29 -3.28
C LEU A 364 -25.61 7.56 -1.90
N TYR A 365 -26.54 8.52 -1.80
CA TYR A 365 -27.28 8.79 -0.56
C TYR A 365 -28.01 7.53 -0.07
N THR A 366 -28.72 6.85 -0.98
CA THR A 366 -29.39 5.58 -0.70
C THR A 366 -28.40 4.49 -0.27
N MET A 367 -27.22 4.41 -0.90
CA MET A 367 -26.22 3.40 -0.58
C MET A 367 -25.58 3.59 0.81
N HIS A 368 -25.27 4.83 1.20
CA HIS A 368 -24.49 5.13 2.41
C HIS A 368 -25.31 5.54 3.63
N VAL A 369 -26.37 6.32 3.46
CA VAL A 369 -27.15 6.92 4.56
C VAL A 369 -28.40 6.10 4.88
N VAL A 370 -29.14 5.64 3.86
CA VAL A 370 -30.37 4.85 4.09
C VAL A 370 -30.02 3.49 4.68
N GLY A 371 -30.71 3.07 5.75
CA GLY A 371 -30.41 1.84 6.50
C GLY A 371 -30.56 0.53 5.71
N SER A 372 -31.21 0.57 4.55
CA SER A 372 -31.34 -0.55 3.60
C SER A 372 -30.31 -0.51 2.45
N GLY A 373 -29.41 0.48 2.45
CA GLY A 373 -28.40 0.67 1.41
C GLY A 373 -27.31 -0.40 1.42
N ALA A 374 -26.67 -0.63 0.27
CA ALA A 374 -25.64 -1.66 0.15
C ALA A 374 -24.39 -1.45 1.04
N SER A 375 -24.16 -0.23 1.56
CA SER A 375 -23.11 0.03 2.57
C SER A 375 -23.60 -0.03 4.02
N ALA A 376 -24.87 -0.32 4.27
CA ALA A 376 -25.38 -0.58 5.60
C ALA A 376 -24.87 -1.93 6.10
N GLN A 377 -23.72 -1.91 6.78
CA GLN A 377 -23.22 -3.08 7.51
C GLN A 377 -24.31 -3.56 8.48
N SER A 378 -24.64 -4.85 8.42
CA SER A 378 -25.70 -5.46 9.22
C SER A 378 -25.32 -5.51 10.70
N SER A 379 -25.55 -4.41 11.41
CA SER A 379 -25.34 -4.28 12.86
C SER A 379 -26.45 -4.99 13.66
N THR A 380 -26.63 -6.29 13.42
CA THR A 380 -27.45 -7.19 14.23
C THR A 380 -26.59 -7.98 15.21
N THR A 381 -25.76 -7.27 15.98
CA THR A 381 -25.14 -7.80 17.19
C THR A 381 -26.19 -7.92 18.28
N ALA A 382 -26.91 -9.05 18.31
CA ALA A 382 -27.56 -9.50 19.54
C ALA A 382 -26.47 -9.80 20.60
N PRO A 383 -26.59 -9.32 21.85
CA PRO A 383 -25.53 -9.50 22.84
C PRO A 383 -25.53 -10.94 23.38
N PRO A 384 -24.42 -11.70 23.27
CA PRO A 384 -24.28 -12.93 24.03
C PRO A 384 -24.08 -12.56 25.50
N SER A 385 -24.94 -13.11 26.37
CA SER A 385 -24.87 -12.86 27.80
C SER A 385 -23.55 -13.37 28.40
N SER A 386 -22.99 -12.59 29.33
CA SER A 386 -21.76 -12.95 30.03
C SER A 386 -21.93 -14.24 30.81
N ARG A 387 -21.16 -15.27 30.43
CA ARG A 387 -20.70 -16.30 31.37
C ARG A 387 -19.18 -16.42 31.24
N ARG A 388 -18.48 -16.00 32.31
CA ARG A 388 -17.04 -16.23 32.49
C ARG A 388 -16.75 -17.73 32.34
N GLY A 389 -15.79 -18.05 31.49
CA GLY A 389 -15.32 -19.42 31.27
C GLY A 389 -13.88 -19.41 30.80
N THR A 390 -12.94 -19.57 31.74
CA THR A 390 -11.55 -19.88 31.44
C THR A 390 -11.48 -21.21 30.70
N GLY A 391 -11.09 -21.21 29.42
CA GLY A 391 -11.09 -22.45 28.63
C GLY A 391 -10.50 -22.31 27.22
N VAL A 392 -9.33 -22.95 27.04
CA VAL A 392 -8.68 -23.40 25.80
C VAL A 392 -9.51 -23.27 24.52
N ARG A 393 -8.96 -22.57 23.51
CA ARG A 393 -9.53 -22.46 22.15
C ARG A 393 -9.78 -23.86 21.55
N ARG A 394 -11.05 -24.22 21.32
CA ARG A 394 -11.43 -25.42 20.55
C ARG A 394 -11.28 -25.18 19.04
N PRO A 395 -10.80 -26.15 18.24
CA PRO A 395 -10.83 -26.05 16.78
C PRO A 395 -12.27 -26.08 16.26
N GLY A 396 -12.61 -25.18 15.34
CA GLY A 396 -13.94 -25.12 14.74
C GLY A 396 -14.31 -26.35 13.89
N SER A 397 -15.61 -26.64 13.82
CA SER A 397 -16.18 -27.66 12.93
C SER A 397 -15.84 -27.34 11.47
N SER A 398 -15.31 -28.32 10.73
CA SER A 398 -15.27 -28.26 9.27
C SER A 398 -16.70 -28.38 8.71
N SER A 399 -16.93 -27.80 7.55
CA SER A 399 -18.15 -27.97 6.74
C SER A 399 -18.17 -29.31 6.00
N GLU A 400 -17.03 -29.99 5.89
CA GLU A 400 -16.85 -31.22 5.11
C GLU A 400 -17.48 -32.45 5.78
N ALA A 401 -17.79 -33.46 4.95
CA ALA A 401 -18.29 -34.75 5.41
C ALA A 401 -17.17 -35.57 6.09
N CYS A 402 -17.50 -36.25 7.18
CA CYS A 402 -16.58 -37.08 7.94
C CYS A 402 -16.27 -38.38 7.17
N ILE A 403 -15.02 -38.54 6.73
CA ILE A 403 -14.57 -39.75 6.00
C ILE A 403 -14.73 -41.00 6.88
N ARG A 404 -14.27 -40.94 8.14
CA ARG A 404 -14.41 -42.06 9.09
C ARG A 404 -15.87 -42.43 9.40
N PHE A 405 -16.81 -41.48 9.33
CA PHE A 405 -18.23 -41.78 9.43
C PHE A 405 -18.70 -42.57 8.19
N ASN A 406 -18.30 -42.13 7.00
CA ASN A 406 -18.64 -42.80 5.74
C ASN A 406 -18.03 -44.21 5.59
N GLU A 407 -16.97 -44.52 6.34
CA GLU A 407 -16.41 -45.87 6.50
C GLU A 407 -17.08 -46.71 7.61
N GLY A 408 -18.07 -46.18 8.34
CA GLY A 408 -18.71 -46.84 9.49
C GLY A 408 -17.86 -46.88 10.77
N ARG A 409 -16.78 -46.09 10.84
CA ARG A 409 -15.74 -46.15 11.89
C ARG A 409 -15.70 -44.95 12.84
N CYS A 410 -16.61 -43.97 12.70
CA CYS A 410 -16.65 -42.80 13.58
C CYS A 410 -17.79 -42.86 14.59
N SER A 411 -17.46 -43.13 15.85
CA SER A 411 -18.38 -43.13 16.99
C SER A 411 -18.48 -41.78 17.73
N SER A 412 -17.70 -40.77 17.32
CA SER A 412 -17.67 -39.47 18.01
C SER A 412 -18.94 -38.65 17.77
N ARG A 413 -19.72 -38.40 18.83
CA ARG A 413 -20.87 -37.46 18.80
C ARG A 413 -20.45 -36.01 18.56
N ASN A 414 -19.22 -35.64 18.93
CA ASN A 414 -18.65 -34.31 18.75
C ASN A 414 -17.54 -34.35 17.69
N CYS A 415 -17.81 -34.95 16.54
CA CYS A 415 -16.84 -34.99 15.45
C CYS A 415 -16.65 -33.59 14.84
N ARG A 416 -15.40 -33.26 14.49
CA ARG A 416 -15.05 -32.00 13.80
C ARG A 416 -15.64 -31.92 12.38
N TYR A 417 -15.98 -33.06 11.79
CA TYR A 417 -16.52 -33.19 10.44
C TYR A 417 -17.97 -33.67 10.50
N ARG A 418 -18.79 -33.28 9.53
CA ARG A 418 -20.22 -33.60 9.52
C ARG A 418 -20.46 -35.09 9.30
N HIS A 419 -21.25 -35.73 10.18
CA HIS A 419 -21.74 -37.09 9.97
C HIS A 419 -22.89 -37.07 8.95
N VAL A 420 -22.49 -37.08 7.67
CA VAL A 420 -23.36 -37.15 6.50
C VAL A 420 -22.75 -38.08 5.46
N CYS A 421 -23.60 -38.77 4.70
CA CYS A 421 -23.22 -39.55 3.53
C CYS A 421 -22.50 -38.64 2.51
N SER A 422 -21.29 -39.01 2.08
CA SER A 422 -20.53 -38.19 1.12
C SER A 422 -21.14 -38.17 -0.29
N LEU A 423 -22.04 -39.10 -0.62
CA LEU A 423 -22.66 -39.21 -1.95
C LEU A 423 -23.97 -38.42 -2.07
N CYS A 424 -24.80 -38.39 -1.02
CA CYS A 424 -26.13 -37.74 -1.05
C CYS A 424 -26.38 -36.75 0.10
N SER A 425 -25.40 -36.49 0.96
CA SER A 425 -25.48 -35.59 2.13
C SER A 425 -26.54 -35.93 3.20
N ALA A 426 -27.20 -37.08 3.11
CA ALA A 426 -28.15 -37.57 4.13
C ALA A 426 -27.42 -37.96 5.44
N ARG A 427 -28.11 -37.96 6.59
CA ARG A 427 -27.52 -38.15 7.94
C ARG A 427 -27.71 -39.55 8.53
N ASP A 428 -28.51 -40.37 7.88
CA ASP A 428 -29.05 -41.65 8.33
C ASP A 428 -28.15 -42.85 7.97
N HIS A 429 -27.32 -42.72 6.94
CA HIS A 429 -26.46 -43.80 6.44
C HIS A 429 -25.04 -43.34 6.10
N VAL A 430 -24.15 -44.32 5.99
CA VAL A 430 -22.75 -44.19 5.58
C VAL A 430 -22.63 -44.45 4.07
N ALA A 431 -21.60 -43.92 3.39
CA ALA A 431 -21.46 -44.04 1.93
C ALA A 431 -21.54 -45.48 1.38
N SER A 432 -21.08 -46.48 2.12
CA SER A 432 -21.19 -47.90 1.70
C SER A 432 -22.62 -48.43 1.67
N SER A 433 -23.54 -47.81 2.41
CA SER A 433 -24.97 -48.17 2.50
C SER A 433 -25.86 -47.20 1.69
N CYS A 434 -25.27 -46.35 0.85
CA CYS A 434 -26.00 -45.37 0.05
C CYS A 434 -26.67 -46.02 -1.17
N THR A 435 -28.00 -45.94 -1.24
CA THR A 435 -28.79 -46.45 -2.38
C THR A 435 -28.60 -45.64 -3.66
N GLN A 436 -28.05 -44.42 -3.59
CA GLN A 436 -27.70 -43.59 -4.75
C GLN A 436 -26.38 -44.02 -5.43
N LYS A 437 -25.72 -45.08 -4.94
CA LYS A 437 -24.44 -45.55 -5.50
C LYS A 437 -24.58 -46.22 -6.88
N THR A 438 -25.79 -46.61 -7.29
CA THR A 438 -26.07 -47.32 -8.55
C THR A 438 -26.53 -46.41 -9.70
N SER A 439 -26.70 -45.09 -9.46
CA SER A 439 -27.20 -44.11 -10.43
C SER A 439 -26.11 -43.15 -10.97
N GLY A 440 -24.83 -43.53 -10.87
CA GLY A 440 -23.69 -42.73 -11.29
C GLY A 440 -23.14 -43.08 -12.68
N GLY A 441 -23.80 -42.62 -13.75
CA GLY A 441 -23.12 -42.38 -15.03
C GLY A 441 -22.19 -41.16 -14.93
N PRO A 442 -21.16 -41.02 -15.80
CA PRO A 442 -20.19 -39.94 -15.65
C PRO A 442 -20.79 -38.59 -16.06
N ASN A 443 -20.58 -37.55 -15.23
CA ASN A 443 -19.75 -36.36 -15.53
C ASN A 443 -20.18 -35.14 -14.67
N ALA A 444 -19.35 -34.09 -14.74
CA ALA A 444 -19.58 -32.68 -14.39
C ALA A 444 -19.42 -32.25 -12.91
N ASP A 445 -18.23 -31.73 -12.66
CA ASP A 445 -17.94 -30.55 -11.84
C ASP A 445 -19.12 -29.77 -11.25
N ARG A 446 -19.09 -29.60 -9.92
CA ARG A 446 -19.62 -28.39 -9.26
C ARG A 446 -18.67 -27.89 -8.17
N ARG A 447 -17.70 -27.08 -8.58
CA ARG A 447 -17.21 -25.98 -7.74
C ARG A 447 -18.19 -24.81 -7.80
N LYS A 448 -18.74 -24.41 -6.66
CA LYS A 448 -19.14 -23.03 -6.33
C LYS A 448 -19.17 -22.88 -4.82
#